data_AF-A0A2H5WXY6-F1
#
_entry.id   AF-A0A2H5WXY6-F1
#
_cell.length_a   1.000
_cell.length_b   1.000
_cell.length_c   1.000
_cell.angle_alpha   90.00
_cell.angle_beta   90.00
_cell.angle_gamma   90.00
#
_symmetry.space_group_name_H-M   'P 1'
#
loop_
_entity.id
_entity.type
_entity.pdbx_description
1 polymer ?
#
loop_
_entity_poly.entity_id
_entity_poly.type
_entity_poly.pdbx_seq_one_letter_code
_entity_poly.pdbx_strand_id
1 'polypeptide(L)'
;MLYETNPDYRRLWLMSLERSWQIERPERSPLFNFIYGAVTGKPCDVEAAVQTLQEYPLDLRNWECRNSHRLDIILNTSSGRFGEAQSVAIVPYSERAIMRWNGNPYQLDGGDPLGRREDDGTVFLLPYWMGRYHRLIEE
;
A
#
# COMPACT_ATOMS: atom_id res chain seq x y z
N MET A 1 10.90 -18.56 -0.76
CA MET A 1 10.16 -19.84 -0.95
C MET A 1 10.81 -20.76 -1.97
N LEU A 2 11.22 -20.29 -3.17
CA LEU A 2 11.80 -21.16 -4.20
C LEU A 2 13.04 -21.96 -3.74
N TYR A 3 13.90 -21.32 -2.94
CA TYR A 3 15.17 -21.90 -2.48
C TYR A 3 15.15 -22.47 -1.06
N GLU A 4 14.04 -22.35 -0.34
CA GLU A 4 13.95 -22.90 1.03
C GLU A 4 13.55 -24.36 0.98
N THR A 5 14.44 -25.22 1.46
CA THR A 5 14.30 -26.68 1.41
C THR A 5 13.83 -27.28 2.72
N ASN A 6 13.96 -26.57 3.86
CA ASN A 6 13.47 -27.03 5.15
C ASN A 6 11.94 -26.85 5.26
N PRO A 7 11.16 -27.93 5.43
CA PRO A 7 9.71 -27.86 5.46
C PRO A 7 9.14 -27.06 6.65
N ASP A 8 9.80 -27.06 7.80
CA ASP A 8 9.33 -26.33 8.98
C ASP A 8 9.51 -24.82 8.81
N TYR A 9 10.65 -24.37 8.27
CA TYR A 9 10.87 -22.96 7.96
C TYR A 9 9.92 -22.47 6.89
N ARG A 10 9.73 -23.27 5.83
CA ARG A 10 8.77 -22.98 4.77
C ARG A 10 7.37 -22.75 5.34
N ARG A 11 6.92 -23.62 6.26
CA ARG A 11 5.61 -23.48 6.93
C ARG A 11 5.54 -22.20 7.75
N LEU A 12 6.53 -21.93 8.59
CA LEU A 12 6.55 -20.75 9.47
C LEU A 12 6.55 -19.44 8.67
N TRP A 13 7.31 -19.37 7.57
CA TRP A 13 7.36 -18.17 6.74
C TRP A 13 6.06 -17.91 6.00
N LEU A 14 5.40 -18.96 5.50
CA LEU A 14 4.07 -18.84 4.89
C LEU A 14 3.03 -18.34 5.90
N MET A 15 3.06 -18.87 7.13
CA MET A 15 2.16 -18.41 8.19
C MET A 15 2.42 -16.94 8.55
N SER A 16 3.69 -16.54 8.64
CA SER A 16 4.08 -15.15 8.90
C SER A 16 3.63 -14.22 7.76
N LEU A 17 3.85 -14.64 6.50
CA LEU A 17 3.45 -13.88 5.33
C LEU A 17 1.93 -13.70 5.27
N GLU A 18 1.15 -14.76 5.51
CA GLU A 18 -0.31 -14.69 5.58
C GLU A 18 -0.75 -13.68 6.65
N ARG A 19 -0.21 -13.79 7.88
CA ARG A 19 -0.52 -12.86 8.97
C ARG A 19 -0.23 -11.41 8.58
N SER A 20 0.94 -11.15 7.99
CA SER A 20 1.32 -9.80 7.58
C SER A 20 0.44 -9.29 6.45
N TRP A 21 0.13 -10.11 5.46
CA TRP A 21 -0.78 -9.73 4.38
C TRP A 21 -2.17 -9.38 4.91
N GLN A 22 -2.72 -10.12 5.86
CA GLN A 22 -4.03 -9.78 6.47
C GLN A 22 -4.03 -8.43 7.18
N ILE A 23 -2.89 -7.99 7.73
CA ILE A 23 -2.73 -6.67 8.37
C ILE A 23 -2.68 -5.56 7.30
N GLU A 24 -1.94 -5.79 6.22
CA GLU A 24 -1.75 -4.83 5.12
C GLU A 24 -2.97 -4.77 4.17
N ARG A 25 -3.79 -5.82 4.15
CA ARG A 25 -4.92 -5.99 3.22
C ARG A 25 -5.87 -4.78 3.17
N PRO A 26 -6.27 -4.16 4.30
CA PRO A 26 -7.15 -2.98 4.29
C PRO A 26 -6.54 -1.77 3.60
N GLU A 27 -5.20 -1.72 3.46
CA GLU A 27 -4.49 -0.61 2.83
C GLU A 27 -4.54 -0.66 1.30
N ARG A 28 -5.02 -1.77 0.71
CA ARG A 28 -5.03 -2.01 -0.74
C ARG A 28 -3.64 -1.86 -1.38
N SER A 29 -2.58 -2.19 -0.63
CA SER A 29 -1.19 -2.07 -1.09
C SER A 29 -0.90 -3.06 -2.23
N PRO A 30 -0.58 -2.59 -3.46
CA PRO A 30 -0.27 -3.45 -4.58
C PRO A 30 0.96 -4.30 -4.32
N LEU A 31 1.97 -3.74 -3.64
CA LEU A 31 3.20 -4.45 -3.34
C LEU A 31 2.91 -5.68 -2.46
N PHE A 32 2.18 -5.52 -1.36
CA PHE A 32 1.89 -6.64 -0.46
C PHE A 32 0.92 -7.65 -1.08
N ASN A 33 -0.10 -7.19 -1.82
CA ASN A 33 -1.03 -8.08 -2.53
C ASN A 33 -0.31 -8.95 -3.56
N PHE A 34 0.60 -8.38 -4.35
CA PHE A 34 1.33 -9.14 -5.36
C PHE A 34 2.45 -9.99 -4.76
N ILE A 35 3.13 -9.56 -3.69
CA ILE A 35 4.05 -10.44 -2.95
C ILE A 35 3.31 -11.67 -2.44
N TYR A 36 2.14 -11.49 -1.81
CA TYR A 36 1.36 -12.60 -1.29
C TYR A 36 0.92 -13.56 -2.41
N GLY A 37 0.33 -13.04 -3.48
CA GLY A 37 -0.10 -13.84 -4.63
C GLY A 37 1.06 -14.59 -5.28
N ALA A 38 2.17 -13.90 -5.57
CA ALA A 38 3.34 -14.48 -6.23
C ALA A 38 4.04 -15.57 -5.38
N VAL A 39 4.10 -15.40 -4.07
CA VAL A 39 4.80 -16.33 -3.17
C VAL A 39 3.92 -17.54 -2.81
N THR A 40 2.62 -17.35 -2.65
CA THR A 40 1.70 -18.40 -2.18
C THR A 40 0.96 -19.13 -3.30
N GLY A 41 0.78 -18.48 -4.45
CA GLY A 41 -0.09 -18.97 -5.53
C GLY A 41 -1.58 -18.98 -5.19
N LYS A 42 -1.98 -18.41 -4.04
CA LYS A 42 -3.38 -18.29 -3.63
C LYS A 42 -4.01 -17.03 -4.24
N PRO A 43 -5.36 -16.97 -4.31
CA PRO A 43 -6.06 -15.74 -4.64
C PRO A 43 -5.61 -14.59 -3.72
N CYS A 44 -5.32 -13.44 -4.31
CA CYS A 44 -5.01 -12.19 -3.62
C CYS A 44 -5.90 -11.08 -4.20
N ASP A 45 -5.96 -9.92 -3.55
CA ASP A 45 -6.83 -8.82 -3.99
C ASP A 45 -6.18 -8.04 -5.15
N VAL A 46 -6.15 -8.69 -6.33
CA VAL A 46 -5.57 -8.13 -7.57
C VAL A 46 -6.33 -6.88 -7.98
N GLU A 47 -7.65 -6.89 -7.92
CA GLU A 47 -8.49 -5.77 -8.30
C GLU A 47 -8.23 -4.55 -7.42
N ALA A 48 -8.07 -4.75 -6.12
CA ALA A 48 -7.72 -3.67 -5.19
C ALA A 48 -6.31 -3.11 -5.48
N ALA A 49 -5.36 -3.97 -5.81
CA ALA A 49 -4.01 -3.56 -6.20
C ALA A 49 -4.01 -2.75 -7.51
N VAL A 50 -4.76 -3.20 -8.52
CA VAL A 50 -4.93 -2.49 -9.80
C VAL A 50 -5.62 -1.15 -9.58
N GLN A 51 -6.68 -1.11 -8.77
CA GLN A 51 -7.36 0.14 -8.43
C GLN A 51 -6.40 1.13 -7.76
N THR A 52 -5.61 0.69 -6.79
CA THR A 52 -4.59 1.56 -6.17
C THR A 52 -3.58 2.08 -7.19
N LEU A 53 -3.11 1.25 -8.14
CA LEU A 53 -2.22 1.70 -9.20
C LEU A 53 -2.87 2.74 -10.11
N GLN A 54 -4.16 2.59 -10.43
CA GLN A 54 -4.93 3.55 -11.22
C GLN A 54 -5.20 4.87 -10.47
N GLU A 55 -5.41 4.80 -9.15
CA GLU A 55 -5.59 5.96 -8.28
C GLU A 55 -4.27 6.71 -8.01
N TYR A 56 -3.11 6.06 -8.20
CA TYR A 56 -1.81 6.64 -7.84
C TYR A 56 -1.49 7.87 -8.71
N PRO A 57 -1.11 9.01 -8.11
CA PRO A 57 -0.87 10.24 -8.87
C PRO A 57 0.32 10.09 -9.82
N LEU A 58 0.17 10.63 -11.03
CA LEU A 58 1.24 10.68 -12.04
C LEU A 58 2.31 11.74 -11.70
N ASP A 59 1.91 12.83 -11.05
CA ASP A 59 2.85 13.81 -10.51
C ASP A 59 3.44 13.26 -9.22
N LEU A 60 4.76 13.05 -9.20
CA LEU A 60 5.47 12.51 -8.05
C LEU A 60 5.88 13.60 -7.04
N ARG A 61 5.53 14.85 -7.31
CA ARG A 61 5.77 15.96 -6.40
C ARG A 61 4.86 15.87 -5.18
N ASN A 62 5.46 15.94 -4.01
CA ASN A 62 4.77 15.77 -2.73
C ASN A 62 4.04 17.05 -2.31
N TRP A 63 2.91 17.32 -2.96
CA TRP A 63 2.02 18.43 -2.64
C TRP A 63 1.33 18.23 -1.29
N GLU A 64 1.01 19.34 -0.62
CA GLU A 64 0.18 19.31 0.57
C GLU A 64 -1.23 18.81 0.23
N CYS A 65 -1.69 17.81 0.97
CA CYS A 65 -3.06 17.33 0.96
C CYS A 65 -3.61 17.41 2.38
N ARG A 66 -4.80 17.98 2.55
CA ARG A 66 -5.48 18.06 3.84
C ARG A 66 -6.84 17.38 3.73
N ASN A 67 -7.09 16.38 4.56
CA ASN A 67 -8.36 15.67 4.62
C ASN A 67 -9.02 15.78 6.00
N SER A 68 -8.36 16.35 7.01
CA SER A 68 -8.90 16.49 8.38
C SER A 68 -10.19 17.31 8.48
N HIS A 69 -10.48 18.15 7.48
CA HIS A 69 -11.69 18.97 7.42
C HIS A 69 -12.90 18.24 6.83
N ARG A 70 -12.70 17.02 6.29
CA ARG A 70 -13.77 16.25 5.65
C ARG A 70 -14.70 15.62 6.67
N LEU A 71 -16.00 15.86 6.51
CA LEU A 71 -17.04 15.36 7.42
C LEU A 71 -17.43 13.91 7.15
N ASP A 72 -17.12 13.40 5.95
CA ASP A 72 -17.39 12.02 5.54
C ASP A 72 -16.36 11.01 6.06
N ILE A 73 -15.23 11.49 6.59
CA ILE A 73 -14.15 10.65 7.12
C ILE A 73 -14.36 10.37 8.61
N ILE A 74 -14.38 9.07 8.95
CA ILE A 74 -14.39 8.63 10.35
C ILE A 74 -12.96 8.68 10.90
N LEU A 75 -12.75 9.51 11.92
CA LEU A 75 -11.48 9.64 12.62
C LEU A 75 -11.23 8.44 13.53
N ASN A 76 -10.00 7.93 13.50
CA ASN A 76 -9.54 6.97 14.49
C ASN A 76 -9.31 7.68 15.83
N THR A 77 -9.78 7.08 16.92
CA THR A 77 -9.56 7.62 18.28
C THR A 77 -8.09 7.54 18.70
N SER A 78 -7.33 6.64 18.09
CA SER A 78 -5.88 6.53 18.28
C SER A 78 -5.14 7.37 17.25
N SER A 79 -4.03 7.97 17.67
CA SER A 79 -3.11 8.67 16.78
C SER A 79 -2.15 7.69 16.09
N GLY A 80 -1.60 8.12 14.97
CA GLY A 80 -0.52 7.41 14.30
C GLY A 80 0.76 7.35 15.11
N ARG A 81 1.75 6.64 14.56
CA ARG A 81 3.05 6.39 15.23
C ARG A 81 3.76 7.69 15.62
N PHE A 82 3.53 8.78 14.89
CA PHE A 82 4.14 10.08 15.12
C PHE A 82 3.16 11.11 15.71
N GLY A 83 2.00 10.67 16.21
CA GLY A 83 0.98 11.53 16.81
C GLY A 83 0.06 12.20 15.80
N GLU A 84 0.15 11.85 14.51
CA GLU A 84 -0.71 12.38 13.47
C GLU A 84 -2.16 11.88 13.59
N ALA A 85 -3.13 12.70 13.18
CA ALA A 85 -4.52 12.30 13.07
C ALA A 85 -4.68 11.30 11.92
N GLN A 86 -5.48 10.26 12.16
CA GLN A 86 -5.70 9.17 11.21
C GLN A 86 -7.18 8.88 11.01
N SER A 87 -7.53 8.37 9.83
CA SER A 87 -8.83 7.78 9.55
C SER A 87 -8.91 6.31 9.99
N VAL A 88 -10.13 5.80 10.16
CA VAL A 88 -10.38 4.36 10.39
C VAL A 88 -10.18 3.54 9.12
N ALA A 89 -10.51 4.10 7.96
CA ALA A 89 -10.33 3.50 6.64
C ALA A 89 -9.44 4.40 5.78
N ILE A 90 -8.70 3.82 4.84
CA ILE A 90 -7.79 4.61 4.00
C ILE A 90 -8.54 5.64 3.16
N VAL A 91 -7.92 6.80 2.99
CA VAL A 91 -8.33 7.80 1.99
C VAL A 91 -7.91 7.30 0.60
N PRO A 92 -8.71 7.51 -0.47
CA PRO A 92 -8.32 7.14 -1.83
C PRO A 92 -6.90 7.62 -2.20
N TYR A 93 -6.15 6.81 -2.96
CA TYR A 93 -4.76 7.16 -3.30
C TYR A 93 -4.64 8.46 -4.12
N SER A 94 -5.70 8.84 -4.82
CA SER A 94 -5.79 10.08 -5.60
C SER A 94 -6.03 11.34 -4.75
N GLU A 95 -6.38 11.20 -3.47
CA GLU A 95 -6.84 12.31 -2.61
C GLU A 95 -5.90 12.55 -1.42
N ARG A 96 -4.68 12.02 -1.46
CA ARG A 96 -3.72 12.11 -0.37
C ARG A 96 -2.32 12.42 -0.85
N ALA A 97 -1.48 12.81 0.10
CA ALA A 97 -0.07 13.02 -0.15
C ALA A 97 0.61 11.70 -0.58
N ILE A 98 1.65 11.84 -1.39
CA ILE A 98 2.43 10.72 -1.91
C ILE A 98 3.11 9.99 -0.76
N MET A 99 3.07 8.66 -0.79
CA MET A 99 3.77 7.83 0.19
C MET A 99 4.31 6.56 -0.44
N ARG A 100 5.36 6.03 0.17
CA ARG A 100 5.88 4.70 -0.11
C ARG A 100 5.06 3.64 0.64
N TRP A 101 5.22 2.38 0.24
CA TRP A 101 4.51 1.23 0.83
C TRP A 101 4.86 0.94 2.31
N ASN A 102 5.74 1.72 2.93
CA ASN A 102 6.03 1.70 4.37
C ASN A 102 5.50 2.94 5.11
N GLY A 103 4.77 3.80 4.42
CA GLY A 103 4.11 4.98 4.96
C GLY A 103 2.81 4.62 5.68
N ASN A 104 2.16 5.63 6.23
CA ASN A 104 0.88 5.46 6.91
C ASN A 104 -0.27 5.90 5.98
N PRO A 105 -1.06 4.98 5.43
CA PRO A 105 -2.14 5.33 4.51
C PRO A 105 -3.36 5.97 5.18
N TYR A 106 -3.44 5.94 6.50
CA TYR A 106 -4.53 6.51 7.27
C TYR A 106 -4.28 7.99 7.63
N GLN A 107 -3.07 8.51 7.39
CA GLN A 107 -2.76 9.92 7.64
C GLN A 107 -3.66 10.83 6.82
N LEU A 108 -4.31 11.79 7.49
CA LEU A 108 -5.26 12.71 6.85
C LEU A 108 -4.57 13.87 6.14
N ASP A 109 -3.61 14.47 6.84
CA ASP A 109 -2.93 15.69 6.42
C ASP A 109 -1.43 15.42 6.26
N GLY A 110 -0.87 15.76 5.11
CA GLY A 110 0.53 15.52 4.80
C GLY A 110 1.02 16.27 3.58
N GLY A 111 2.28 16.05 3.21
CA GLY A 111 2.93 16.70 2.07
C GLY A 111 3.58 18.05 2.38
N ASP A 112 4.11 18.71 1.35
CA ASP A 112 4.77 20.02 1.44
C ASP A 112 3.89 21.12 0.82
N PRO A 113 3.57 22.21 1.53
CA PRO A 113 2.74 23.31 1.01
C PRO A 113 3.23 23.95 -0.28
N LEU A 114 4.52 23.82 -0.58
CA LEU A 114 5.16 24.33 -1.79
C LEU A 114 5.70 23.19 -2.67
N GLY A 115 5.37 21.94 -2.34
CA GLY A 115 5.73 20.74 -3.09
C GLY A 115 7.23 20.60 -3.29
N ARG A 116 8.08 21.03 -2.37
CA ARG A 116 9.54 21.12 -2.64
C ARG A 116 10.27 19.77 -2.69
N ARG A 117 9.54 18.67 -2.58
CA ARG A 117 10.05 17.30 -2.57
C ARG A 117 9.33 16.49 -3.64
N GLU A 118 10.03 15.52 -4.19
CA GLU A 118 9.53 14.57 -5.16
C GLU A 118 9.91 13.17 -4.69
N ASP A 119 9.01 12.22 -4.86
CA ASP A 119 9.29 10.80 -4.59
C ASP A 119 9.76 10.09 -5.87
N ASP A 120 10.28 8.88 -5.71
CA ASP A 120 10.67 8.07 -6.86
C ASP A 120 9.51 7.24 -7.41
N GLY A 121 9.56 6.91 -8.70
CA GLY A 121 8.52 6.13 -9.38
C GLY A 121 8.46 4.65 -9.00
N THR A 122 9.35 4.15 -8.12
CA THR A 122 9.42 2.73 -7.76
C THR A 122 8.14 2.27 -7.08
N VAL A 123 7.47 3.18 -6.35
CA VAL A 123 6.16 2.94 -5.74
C VAL A 123 5.16 2.37 -6.73
N PHE A 124 5.12 2.89 -7.97
CA PHE A 124 4.28 2.37 -9.04
C PHE A 124 4.96 1.21 -9.79
N LEU A 125 6.21 1.41 -10.22
CA LEU A 125 6.90 0.51 -11.14
C LEU A 125 7.13 -0.88 -10.54
N LEU A 126 7.55 -0.97 -9.28
CA LEU A 126 7.85 -2.24 -8.64
C LEU A 126 6.63 -3.17 -8.57
N PRO A 127 5.49 -2.76 -7.96
CA PRO A 127 4.32 -3.63 -7.92
C PRO A 127 3.70 -3.86 -9.31
N TYR A 128 3.66 -2.86 -10.18
CA TYR A 128 3.13 -3.04 -11.53
C TYR A 128 3.88 -4.14 -12.29
N TRP A 129 5.22 -4.04 -12.35
CA TRP A 129 6.02 -5.05 -13.04
C TRP A 129 6.04 -6.40 -12.33
N MET A 130 5.93 -6.42 -10.99
CA MET A 130 5.76 -7.67 -10.24
C MET A 130 4.45 -8.38 -10.64
N GLY A 131 3.34 -7.65 -10.67
CA GLY A 131 2.04 -8.19 -11.09
C GLY A 131 2.07 -8.74 -12.51
N ARG A 132 2.69 -8.01 -13.45
CA ARG A 132 2.87 -8.46 -14.84
C ARG A 132 3.79 -9.69 -14.95
N TYR A 133 4.95 -9.66 -14.29
CA TYR A 133 5.93 -10.75 -14.34
C TYR A 133 5.38 -12.07 -13.79
N HIS A 134 4.62 -12.00 -12.70
CA HIS A 134 3.97 -13.16 -12.08
C HIS A 134 2.61 -13.52 -12.72
N ARG A 135 2.20 -12.84 -13.80
CA ARG A 135 0.93 -13.06 -14.51
C ARG A 135 -0.31 -12.91 -13.61
N LEU A 136 -0.22 -12.02 -12.62
CA LEU A 136 -1.35 -11.63 -11.78
C LEU A 136 -2.18 -10.52 -12.43
N ILE A 137 -1.56 -9.73 -13.30
CA ILE A 137 -2.23 -8.71 -14.13
C ILE A 137 -2.08 -9.13 -15.59
N GLU A 138 -3.21 -9.15 -16.31
CA GLU A 138 -3.25 -9.44 -17.75
C GLU A 138 -2.85 -8.22 -18.60
N GLU A 139 -2.64 -8.42 -19.89
CA GLU A 139 -2.28 -7.36 -20.85
C GLU A 139 -3.49 -6.60 -21.38
#